data_AF-A0A821VM00-F1
#
_entry.id   AF-A0A821VM00-F1
#
_cell.length_a   1.000
_cell.length_b   1.000
_cell.length_c   1.000
_cell.angle_alpha   90.00
_cell.angle_beta   90.00
_cell.angle_gamma   90.00
#
_symmetry.space_group_name_H-M   'P 1'
#
loop_
_entity.id
_entity.type
_entity.pdbx_description
1 polymer ?
#
loop_
_entity_poly.entity_id
_entity_poly.type
_entity_poly.pdbx_seq_one_letter_code
_entity_poly.pdbx_strand_id
1 'polypeptide(L)'
;MPYIMIMGGLSAPHLSKDEGATVYGLKKDERASVVRELNTSLGITAAVSSDSEKTVRVTQKGMTLVVVNRLHSLLGYDVVSHSMAMTNANRELVSFTMYKKSSPNSHTHSHSGTSSHKPHSHGNVVNL
;
A
#
# COMPACT_ATOMS: atom_id res chain seq x y z
N MET A 1 2.00 11.91 -4.61
CA MET A 1 0.58 11.97 -5.00
C MET A 1 -0.21 11.21 -3.96
N PRO A 2 -1.43 11.63 -3.61
CA PRO A 2 -2.21 10.91 -2.61
C PRO A 2 -2.89 9.67 -3.18
N TYR A 3 -2.98 9.54 -4.51
CA TYR A 3 -3.52 8.36 -5.20
C TYR A 3 -2.43 7.57 -5.90
N ILE A 4 -2.59 6.26 -5.90
CA ILE A 4 -1.82 5.29 -6.68
C ILE A 4 -2.77 4.37 -7.42
N MET A 5 -2.27 3.72 -8.47
CA MET A 5 -3.01 2.73 -9.22
C MET A 5 -2.20 1.45 -9.34
N ILE A 6 -2.86 0.31 -9.15
CA ILE A 6 -2.27 -1.01 -9.33
C ILE A 6 -3.05 -1.69 -10.45
N MET A 7 -2.37 -2.09 -11.52
CA MET A 7 -2.98 -2.85 -12.62
C MET A 7 -2.30 -4.20 -12.75
N GLY A 8 -3.08 -5.28 -12.86
CA GLY A 8 -2.53 -6.62 -13.01
C GLY A 8 -3.61 -7.64 -13.33
N GLY A 9 -3.23 -8.92 -13.36
CA GLY A 9 -4.17 -10.04 -13.51
C GLY A 9 -4.55 -10.67 -12.18
N LEU A 10 -5.73 -11.28 -12.11
CA LEU A 10 -6.16 -12.13 -10.97
C LEU A 10 -5.79 -13.60 -11.19
N SER A 11 -5.97 -14.08 -12.43
CA SER A 11 -5.66 -15.44 -12.87
C SER A 11 -4.91 -15.40 -14.20
N ALA A 12 -3.98 -16.33 -14.40
CA ALA A 12 -3.12 -16.32 -15.57
C ALA A 12 -2.59 -17.70 -16.01
N PRO A 13 -3.46 -18.70 -16.26
CA PRO A 13 -3.00 -19.94 -16.90
C PRO A 13 -2.38 -19.70 -18.29
N HIS A 14 -2.70 -18.57 -18.95
CA HIS A 14 -2.27 -18.28 -20.34
C HIS A 14 -1.45 -17.00 -20.54
N LEU A 15 -1.12 -16.21 -19.50
CA LEU A 15 -0.21 -15.07 -19.71
C LEU A 15 1.23 -15.55 -19.94
N SER A 16 2.03 -14.77 -20.66
CA SER A 16 3.48 -14.89 -20.69
C SER A 16 4.03 -14.90 -19.25
N LYS A 17 5.20 -15.49 -19.04
CA LYS A 17 5.74 -15.80 -17.71
C LYS A 17 6.00 -14.56 -16.82
N ASP A 18 5.79 -13.34 -17.32
CA ASP A 18 6.46 -12.14 -16.79
C ASP A 18 5.55 -10.96 -16.39
N GLU A 19 4.22 -11.10 -16.40
CA GLU A 19 3.32 -10.01 -16.00
C GLU A 19 2.48 -10.36 -14.77
N GLY A 20 2.91 -9.87 -13.61
CA GLY A 20 2.18 -9.93 -12.34
C GLY A 20 1.28 -8.73 -12.15
N ALA A 21 1.88 -7.61 -11.77
CA ALA A 21 1.20 -6.34 -11.54
C ALA A 21 2.13 -5.16 -11.80
N THR A 22 1.57 -4.00 -12.09
CA THR A 22 2.31 -2.73 -12.19
C THR A 22 1.67 -1.70 -11.28
N VAL A 23 2.50 -1.07 -10.45
CA VAL A 23 2.09 -0.01 -9.52
C VAL A 23 2.55 1.34 -10.07
N TYR A 24 1.62 2.29 -10.14
CA TYR A 24 1.79 3.63 -10.66
C TYR A 24 1.59 4.67 -9.55
N GLY A 25 2.28 5.81 -9.65
CA GLY A 25 2.03 6.99 -8.80
C GLY A 25 2.79 7.04 -7.46
N LEU A 26 3.56 6.00 -7.13
CA LEU A 26 4.41 5.97 -5.94
C LEU A 26 5.56 6.98 -6.02
N LYS A 27 5.90 7.60 -4.88
CA LYS A 27 7.12 8.41 -4.74
C LYS A 27 8.37 7.54 -4.87
N LYS A 28 9.53 8.13 -5.19
CA LYS A 28 10.80 7.41 -5.37
C LYS A 28 11.15 6.51 -4.17
N ASP A 29 11.06 7.06 -2.96
CA ASP A 29 11.39 6.32 -1.73
C ASP A 29 10.35 5.23 -1.41
N GLU A 30 9.09 5.47 -1.76
CA GLU A 30 8.02 4.48 -1.62
C GLU A 30 8.23 3.32 -2.61
N ARG A 31 8.63 3.61 -3.86
CA ARG A 31 8.98 2.58 -4.85
C ARG A 31 10.13 1.69 -4.36
N ALA A 32 11.21 2.30 -3.87
CA ALA A 32 12.34 1.56 -3.31
C ALA A 32 11.92 0.68 -2.13
N SER A 33 11.06 1.21 -1.24
CA SER A 33 10.55 0.48 -0.08
C SER A 33 9.71 -0.74 -0.48
N VAL A 34 8.82 -0.58 -1.47
CA VAL A 34 7.98 -1.67 -2.00
C VAL A 34 8.80 -2.76 -2.67
N VAL A 35 9.77 -2.37 -3.51
CA VAL A 35 10.67 -3.33 -4.18
C VAL A 35 11.44 -4.15 -3.14
N ARG A 36 12.00 -3.48 -2.12
CA ARG A 36 12.70 -4.16 -1.03
C ARG A 36 11.80 -5.11 -0.26
N GLU A 37 10.61 -4.67 0.15
CA GLU A 37 9.65 -5.50 0.90
C GLU A 37 9.24 -6.75 0.10
N LEU A 38 8.87 -6.58 -1.18
CA LEU A 38 8.45 -7.71 -2.02
C LEU A 38 9.57 -8.70 -2.26
N ASN A 39 10.79 -8.21 -2.56
CA ASN A 39 11.92 -9.10 -2.83
C ASN A 39 12.40 -9.83 -1.56
N THR A 40 12.42 -9.15 -0.42
CA THR A 40 12.79 -9.76 0.87
C THR A 40 11.74 -10.76 1.34
N SER A 41 10.45 -10.42 1.27
CA SER A 41 9.37 -11.30 1.75
C SER A 41 9.22 -12.59 0.92
N LEU A 42 9.56 -12.55 -0.37
CA LEU A 42 9.44 -13.69 -1.27
C LEU A 42 10.76 -14.44 -1.47
N GLY A 43 11.88 -13.89 -1.01
CA GLY A 43 13.21 -14.47 -1.17
C GLY A 43 13.70 -14.54 -2.63
N ILE A 44 13.04 -13.81 -3.54
CA ILE A 44 13.33 -13.79 -4.98
C ILE A 44 13.19 -12.36 -5.52
N THR A 45 13.72 -12.10 -6.72
CA THR A 45 13.49 -10.82 -7.43
C THR A 45 12.10 -10.78 -8.06
N ALA A 46 11.08 -10.54 -7.23
CA ALA A 46 9.68 -10.48 -7.64
C ALA A 46 9.25 -9.08 -8.13
N ALA A 47 9.98 -8.03 -7.77
CA ALA A 47 9.65 -6.65 -8.09
C ALA A 47 10.88 -5.84 -8.52
N VAL A 48 10.66 -4.93 -9.48
CA VAL A 48 11.67 -4.01 -10.02
C VAL A 48 11.05 -2.63 -10.16
N SER A 49 11.77 -1.58 -9.74
CA SER A 49 11.36 -0.19 -9.97
C SER A 49 11.88 0.32 -11.31
N SER A 50 11.04 1.02 -12.06
CA SER A 50 11.43 1.77 -13.26
C SER A 50 11.40 3.26 -12.95
N ASP A 51 12.55 3.93 -13.07
CA ASP A 51 12.64 5.38 -12.82
C ASP A 51 12.14 6.22 -14.00
N SER A 52 12.28 5.73 -15.24
CA SER A 52 11.76 6.38 -16.45
C SER A 52 10.23 6.40 -16.45
N GLU A 53 9.61 5.27 -16.13
CA GLU A 53 8.15 5.11 -16.11
C GLU A 53 7.54 5.51 -14.76
N LYS A 54 8.36 5.69 -13.72
CA LYS A 54 7.94 5.94 -12.34
C LYS A 54 7.00 4.85 -11.80
N THR A 55 7.27 3.60 -12.17
CA THR A 55 6.47 2.42 -11.82
C THR A 55 7.24 1.42 -10.97
N VAL A 56 6.51 0.52 -10.31
CA VAL A 56 7.05 -0.75 -9.81
C VAL A 56 6.40 -1.88 -10.58
N ARG A 57 7.19 -2.69 -11.27
CA ARG A 57 6.75 -3.86 -12.02
C ARG A 57 6.98 -5.11 -11.17
N VAL A 58 5.94 -5.91 -11.02
CA VAL A 58 5.92 -7.17 -10.29
C VAL A 58 5.84 -8.28 -11.33
N THR A 59 6.85 -9.15 -11.36
CA THR A 59 7.03 -10.16 -12.41
C THR A 59 6.26 -11.44 -12.12
N GLN A 60 5.98 -11.71 -10.84
CA GLN A 60 5.28 -12.91 -10.42
C GLN A 60 3.75 -12.79 -10.64
N LYS A 61 3.20 -13.74 -11.39
CA LYS A 61 1.76 -13.86 -11.68
C LYS A 61 0.92 -14.03 -10.40
N GLY A 62 -0.33 -13.55 -10.46
CA GLY A 62 -1.29 -13.72 -9.36
C GLY A 62 -0.99 -12.86 -8.13
N MET A 63 0.00 -11.96 -8.20
CA MET A 63 0.44 -11.16 -7.06
C MET A 63 -0.33 -9.86 -6.89
N THR A 64 -1.27 -9.52 -7.78
CA THR A 64 -1.97 -8.24 -7.75
C THR A 64 -2.62 -7.95 -6.38
N LEU A 65 -3.33 -8.93 -5.82
CA LEU A 65 -3.96 -8.78 -4.49
C LEU A 65 -2.92 -8.74 -3.35
N VAL A 66 -1.83 -9.49 -3.49
CA VAL A 66 -0.72 -9.45 -2.52
C VAL A 66 -0.11 -8.05 -2.49
N VAL A 67 0.12 -7.46 -3.66
CA VAL A 67 0.69 -6.11 -3.80
C VAL A 67 -0.24 -5.07 -3.19
N VAL A 68 -1.55 -5.14 -3.44
CA VAL A 68 -2.55 -4.26 -2.83
C VAL A 68 -2.49 -4.34 -1.30
N ASN A 69 -2.49 -5.56 -0.74
CA ASN A 69 -2.41 -5.77 0.71
C ASN A 69 -1.08 -5.25 1.29
N ARG A 70 0.04 -5.45 0.59
CA ARG A 70 1.35 -4.97 1.03
C ARG A 70 1.44 -3.45 1.00
N LEU A 71 0.87 -2.79 0.00
CA LEU A 71 0.83 -1.33 -0.07
C LEU A 71 -0.01 -0.73 1.06
N HIS A 72 -1.10 -1.40 1.43
CA HIS A 72 -1.88 -1.03 2.60
C HIS A 72 -1.05 -1.15 3.88
N SER A 73 -0.47 -2.32 4.15
CA SER A 73 0.29 -2.56 5.40
C SER A 73 1.57 -1.73 5.50
N LEU A 74 2.30 -1.55 4.41
CA LEU A 74 3.62 -0.91 4.40
C LEU A 74 3.52 0.62 4.37
N LEU A 75 2.58 1.16 3.59
CA LEU A 75 2.54 2.57 3.25
C LEU A 75 1.25 3.27 3.66
N GLY A 76 0.24 2.55 4.16
CA GLY A 76 -1.03 3.11 4.61
C GLY A 76 -1.92 3.60 3.46
N TYR A 77 -1.87 2.95 2.30
CA TYR A 77 -2.82 3.21 1.22
C TYR A 77 -4.09 2.38 1.42
N ASP A 78 -5.25 2.99 1.24
CA ASP A 78 -6.55 2.31 1.30
C ASP A 78 -7.16 2.21 -0.09
N VAL A 79 -7.80 1.07 -0.41
CA VAL A 79 -8.52 0.91 -1.67
C VAL A 79 -9.75 1.82 -1.68
N VAL A 80 -9.86 2.68 -2.70
CA VAL A 80 -11.01 3.58 -2.87
C VAL A 80 -11.91 3.16 -4.03
N SER A 81 -11.34 2.49 -5.03
CA SER A 81 -12.10 1.95 -6.16
C SER A 81 -11.36 0.80 -6.82
N HIS A 82 -12.10 -0.07 -7.49
CA HIS A 82 -11.55 -1.10 -8.35
C HIS A 82 -12.36 -1.17 -9.65
N SER A 83 -11.72 -1.62 -10.72
CA SER A 83 -12.36 -1.91 -12.00
C SER A 83 -11.83 -3.22 -12.53
N MET A 84 -12.71 -3.99 -13.16
CA MET A 84 -12.37 -5.27 -13.77
C MET A 84 -12.75 -5.24 -15.25
N ALA A 85 -11.89 -5.79 -16.08
CA ALA A 85 -12.12 -5.94 -17.50
C ALA A 85 -11.69 -7.33 -17.95
N MET A 86 -12.47 -7.92 -18.85
CA MET A 86 -12.08 -9.12 -19.57
C MET A 86 -11.70 -8.73 -20.99
N THR A 87 -10.52 -9.14 -21.42
CA THR A 87 -10.05 -8.88 -22.79
C THR A 87 -10.52 -9.98 -23.74
N ASN A 88 -10.51 -9.71 -25.05
CA ASN A 88 -10.82 -10.69 -26.11
C ASN A 88 -9.92 -11.95 -26.08
N ALA A 89 -8.78 -11.88 -25.38
CA ALA A 89 -7.88 -13.02 -25.16
C ALA A 89 -8.21 -13.79 -23.87
N ASN A 90 -9.41 -13.63 -23.32
CA ASN A 90 -9.86 -14.19 -22.02
C ASN A 90 -8.90 -13.87 -20.86
N ARG A 91 -8.28 -12.68 -20.91
CA ARG A 91 -7.44 -12.19 -19.79
C ARG A 91 -8.29 -11.33 -18.89
N GLU A 92 -8.33 -11.70 -17.61
CA GLU A 92 -8.90 -10.91 -16.54
C GLU A 92 -7.87 -9.86 -16.12
N LEU A 93 -8.22 -8.59 -16.33
CA LEU A 93 -7.46 -7.45 -15.87
C LEU A 93 -8.23 -6.81 -14.71
N VAL A 94 -7.51 -6.49 -13.64
CA VAL A 94 -8.02 -5.73 -12.51
C VAL A 94 -7.17 -4.50 -12.31
N SER A 95 -7.83 -3.40 -12.00
CA SER A 95 -7.22 -2.16 -11.58
C SER A 95 -7.75 -1.77 -10.20
N PHE A 96 -6.86 -1.43 -9.29
CA PHE A 96 -7.18 -0.84 -7.99
C PHE A 96 -6.66 0.58 -7.94
N THR A 97 -7.52 1.52 -7.58
CA THR A 97 -7.09 2.85 -7.15
C THR A 97 -7.02 2.86 -5.64
N MET A 98 -5.88 3.26 -5.10
CA MET A 98 -5.69 3.40 -3.66
C MET A 98 -5.34 4.83 -3.30
N TYR A 99 -5.75 5.26 -2.11
CA TYR A 99 -5.53 6.60 -1.58
C TYR A 99 -4.79 6.52 -0.24
N LYS A 100 -3.78 7.36 -0.06
CA LYS A 100 -3.10 7.55 1.22
C LYS A 100 -3.63 8.80 1.88
N LYS A 101 -4.36 8.60 2.97
CA LYS A 101 -4.82 9.70 3.82
C LYS A 101 -3.58 10.40 4.38
N SER A 102 -3.41 11.69 4.10
CA SER A 102 -2.40 12.47 4.79
C SER A 102 -2.77 12.48 6.28
N SER A 103 -1.95 11.85 7.11
CA SER A 103 -2.07 12.05 8.55
C SER A 103 -2.03 13.55 8.82
N PRO A 104 -2.98 14.13 9.57
CA PRO A 104 -2.78 15.47 10.09
C PRO A 104 -1.53 15.39 10.96
N ASN A 105 -0.44 15.97 10.48
CA ASN A 105 0.80 16.12 11.21
C ASN A 105 0.45 16.81 12.53
N SER A 106 0.36 16.06 13.63
CA SER A 106 0.26 16.64 14.97
C SER A 106 1.63 17.25 15.28
N HIS A 107 1.85 18.47 14.81
CA HIS A 107 2.90 19.33 15.32
C HIS A 107 2.55 19.70 16.76
N THR A 108 2.91 18.83 17.71
CA THR A 108 3.09 19.24 19.10
C THR A 108 4.58 19.43 19.33
N HIS A 109 5.06 20.62 18.97
CA HIS A 109 6.25 21.19 19.58
C HIS A 109 5.91 21.65 21.01
N SER A 110 6.90 21.55 21.91
CA SER A 110 6.98 22.15 23.27
C SER A 110 6.26 21.35 24.38
N HIS A 111 6.81 21.01 25.56
CA HIS A 111 7.97 21.49 26.31
C HIS A 111 8.60 20.37 27.18
N SER A 112 9.91 20.50 27.41
CA SER A 112 10.66 19.94 28.54
C SER A 112 10.07 20.35 29.89
N GLY A 113 9.96 19.43 30.87
CA GLY A 113 9.64 19.80 32.25
C GLY A 113 9.31 18.63 33.18
N THR A 114 10.27 18.30 34.02
CA THR A 114 10.25 17.45 35.23
C THR A 114 9.12 17.75 36.24
N SER A 115 8.90 16.79 37.17
CA SER A 115 8.22 16.89 38.50
C SER A 115 6.75 16.43 38.54
N SER A 116 6.45 15.22 39.02
CA SER A 116 6.05 14.93 40.42
C SER A 116 4.83 15.73 40.91
N HIS A 117 3.65 15.07 41.02
CA HIS A 117 2.85 14.91 42.25
C HIS A 117 1.41 14.41 42.01
N LYS A 118 1.08 13.30 42.69
CA LYS A 118 -0.20 12.86 43.31
C LYS A 118 -1.46 12.49 42.47
N PRO A 119 -2.15 11.38 42.83
CA PRO A 119 -3.46 11.01 42.32
C PRO A 119 -4.59 11.62 43.16
N HIS A 120 -5.71 12.00 42.53
CA HIS A 120 -6.98 12.21 43.20
C HIS A 120 -8.07 11.35 42.57
N SER A 121 -8.52 10.38 43.36
CA SER A 121 -9.75 9.62 43.24
C SER A 121 -10.89 10.40 43.89
N HIS A 122 -12.01 10.58 43.20
CA HIS A 122 -13.40 10.79 43.67
C HIS A 122 -14.28 10.85 42.40
N GLY A 123 -15.49 10.34 42.30
CA GLY A 123 -16.41 9.71 43.23
C GLY A 123 -17.67 9.35 42.42
N ASN A 124 -18.23 8.19 42.72
CA ASN A 124 -19.47 7.65 42.18
C ASN A 124 -20.67 8.51 42.61
N VAL A 125 -21.52 8.99 41.69
CA VAL A 125 -22.90 9.45 42.00
C VAL A 125 -23.84 9.11 40.83
N VAL A 126 -25.05 8.69 41.20
CA VAL A 126 -26.09 7.95 40.47
C VAL A 126 -27.15 8.88 39.85
N ASN A 127 -27.78 8.39 38.76
CA ASN A 127 -29.06 8.71 38.08
C ASN A 127 -29.76 10.08 38.21
N LEU A 128 -30.30 10.51 37.05
CA LEU A 128 -31.76 10.68 36.90
C LEU A 128 -32.28 9.66 35.88
#